data_AF-A0AAN6M630-F1
#
_entry.id   AF-A0AAN6M630-F1
#
_cell.length_a   1.000
_cell.length_b   1.000
_cell.length_c   1.000
_cell.angle_alpha   90.00
_cell.angle_beta   90.00
_cell.angle_gamma   90.00
#
_symmetry.space_group_name_H-M   'P 1'
#
loop_
_entity.id
_entity.type
_entity.pdbx_description
1 polymer ?
#
loop_
_entity_poly.entity_id
_entity_poly.type
_entity_poly.pdbx_seq_one_letter_code
_entity_poly.pdbx_strand_id
1 'polypeptide(L)'
;MLKGDVAQEPNYPYLSVLASGGHTLLIHSDTLTNHVILGSTSDVAIGECLDKVARVVLPPDVLRNGNGTMYGALLEAFAFSNGNLAKHRSTAHSDSITAQDFCTEYQSYYTYTVPRTHEEELQRNKSKWGWAFNQPLARANGGLKSKNLEMSFSGLMTAVERAVRYQHDQSTGKLTKIERAPNDISLEERKNMAEFSMRAAFEHVAGRLVHALRSTPATTVVMSGGVGANYYFRYVLSSTLCKHGFGQVRVAFPPPVLCSDNAAMIAWAGTEMYQAGYCDKLNIRAIRKWPLDQLLTPPIEKTS
;
A
#
# COMPACT_ATOMS: atom_id res chain seq x y z
N MET A 1 -15.65 -2.04 35.74
CA MET A 1 -16.37 -1.00 34.98
C MET A 1 -15.33 -0.14 34.27
N LEU A 2 -15.01 -0.45 33.00
CA LEU A 2 -14.22 0.45 32.16
C LEU A 2 -15.20 1.48 31.60
N LYS A 3 -15.55 2.47 32.42
CA LYS A 3 -16.24 3.68 31.96
C LYS A 3 -15.19 4.67 31.48
N GLY A 4 -15.08 4.77 30.18
CA GLY A 4 -14.46 5.86 29.47
C GLY A 4 -15.00 5.78 28.07
N ASP A 5 -15.99 6.60 27.76
CA ASP A 5 -16.42 6.86 26.38
C ASP A 5 -15.26 7.55 25.66
N VAL A 6 -14.22 6.78 25.34
CA VAL A 6 -13.25 7.17 24.33
C VAL A 6 -14.02 7.04 23.04
N ALA A 7 -14.35 8.15 22.39
CA ALA A 7 -14.92 8.13 21.05
C ALA A 7 -13.98 7.28 20.18
N GLN A 8 -14.41 6.05 19.85
CA GLN A 8 -13.60 5.09 19.10
C GLN A 8 -13.53 5.57 17.65
N GLU A 9 -12.43 6.23 17.29
CA GLU A 9 -12.08 6.40 15.88
C GLU A 9 -11.46 5.08 15.34
N PRO A 10 -11.76 4.69 14.10
CA PRO A 10 -12.61 5.37 13.13
C PRO A 10 -14.12 5.10 13.38
N ASN A 11 -14.93 6.14 13.21
CA ASN A 11 -16.39 5.96 13.10
C ASN A 11 -16.75 5.31 11.77
N TYR A 12 -17.79 4.48 11.77
CA TYR A 12 -18.42 4.02 10.53
C TYR A 12 -19.20 5.15 9.84
N PRO A 13 -19.29 5.17 8.49
CA PRO A 13 -18.55 4.32 7.56
C PRO A 13 -17.12 4.82 7.32
N TYR A 14 -16.19 3.89 7.13
CA TYR A 14 -14.80 4.20 6.78
C TYR A 14 -14.26 3.26 5.68
N LEU A 15 -13.19 3.69 5.02
CA LEU A 15 -12.45 2.85 4.08
C LEU A 15 -11.17 2.33 4.74
N SER A 16 -10.80 1.09 4.46
CA SER A 16 -9.52 0.51 4.84
C SER A 16 -8.67 0.19 3.61
N VAL A 17 -7.40 0.60 3.66
CA VAL A 17 -6.34 0.12 2.78
C VAL A 17 -5.51 -0.88 3.57
N LEU A 18 -5.73 -2.18 3.34
CA LEU A 18 -4.92 -3.24 3.95
C LEU A 18 -3.75 -3.57 3.02
N ALA A 19 -2.55 -3.15 3.39
CA ALA A 19 -1.32 -3.35 2.62
C ALA A 19 -0.27 -4.10 3.45
N SER A 20 -0.15 -5.41 3.23
CA SER A 20 0.80 -6.29 3.90
C SER A 20 1.64 -7.09 2.90
N GLY A 21 2.49 -8.00 3.40
CA GLY A 21 3.24 -8.95 2.58
C GLY A 21 2.34 -9.85 1.72
N GLY A 22 1.14 -10.19 2.23
CA GLY A 22 0.21 -11.11 1.56
C GLY A 22 -1.13 -10.51 1.14
N HIS A 23 -1.44 -9.28 1.56
CA HIS A 23 -2.73 -8.65 1.29
C HIS A 23 -2.56 -7.27 0.66
N THR A 24 -3.42 -6.97 -0.32
CA THR A 24 -3.61 -5.62 -0.86
C THR A 24 -5.09 -5.47 -1.17
N LEU A 25 -5.84 -4.95 -0.20
CA LEU A 25 -7.30 -4.84 -0.24
C LEU A 25 -7.74 -3.40 0.00
N LEU A 26 -8.82 -3.02 -0.68
CA LEU A 26 -9.64 -1.85 -0.38
C LEU A 26 -10.97 -2.36 0.17
N ILE A 27 -11.28 -1.99 1.41
CA ILE A 27 -12.44 -2.49 2.14
C ILE A 27 -13.29 -1.31 2.55
N HIS A 28 -14.60 -1.38 2.29
CA HIS A 28 -15.59 -0.48 2.87
C HIS A 28 -16.18 -1.14 4.11
N SER A 29 -16.07 -0.46 5.25
CA SER A 29 -16.67 -0.86 6.51
C SER A 29 -17.83 0.07 6.81
N ASP A 30 -19.04 -0.48 6.76
CA ASP A 30 -20.29 0.27 6.96
C ASP A 30 -20.83 0.13 8.38
N THR A 31 -20.67 -1.05 8.98
CA THR A 31 -20.96 -1.33 10.40
C THR A 31 -19.98 -2.38 10.91
N LEU A 32 -20.08 -2.75 12.20
CA LEU A 32 -19.30 -3.83 12.82
C LEU A 32 -19.37 -5.16 12.08
N THR A 33 -20.48 -5.42 11.36
CA THR A 33 -20.71 -6.71 10.69
C THR A 33 -20.91 -6.59 9.19
N ASN A 34 -20.95 -5.37 8.65
CA ASN A 34 -21.10 -5.11 7.23
C ASN A 34 -19.80 -4.55 6.64
N HIS A 35 -19.05 -5.44 5.98
CA HIS A 35 -17.81 -5.11 5.30
C HIS A 35 -17.84 -5.63 3.87
N VAL A 36 -17.42 -4.79 2.93
CA VAL A 36 -17.38 -5.12 1.50
C VAL A 36 -15.97 -4.88 0.96
N ILE A 37 -15.38 -5.90 0.36
CA ILE A 37 -14.13 -5.74 -0.39
C ILE A 37 -14.46 -5.03 -1.70
N LEU A 38 -14.06 -3.77 -1.81
CA LEU A 38 -14.25 -2.96 -3.01
C LEU A 38 -13.24 -3.29 -4.10
N GLY A 39 -12.01 -3.65 -3.70
CA GLY A 39 -10.93 -3.97 -4.61
C GLY A 39 -9.86 -4.83 -3.95
N SER A 40 -9.23 -5.70 -4.74
CA SER A 40 -8.12 -6.54 -4.31
C SER A 40 -7.07 -6.62 -5.43
N THR A 41 -5.87 -7.09 -5.08
CA THR A 41 -4.92 -7.53 -6.10
C THR A 41 -5.44 -8.77 -6.84
N SER A 42 -5.17 -8.84 -8.14
CA SER A 42 -5.46 -9.98 -9.02
C SER A 42 -4.25 -10.92 -9.17
N ASP A 43 -3.07 -10.49 -8.72
CA ASP A 43 -1.81 -11.25 -8.82
C ASP A 43 -1.08 -11.37 -7.47
N VAL A 44 -0.05 -10.57 -7.24
CA VAL A 44 0.77 -10.54 -6.02
C VAL A 44 0.36 -9.36 -5.15
N ALA A 45 0.59 -9.46 -3.84
CA ALA A 45 0.39 -8.32 -2.96
C ALA A 45 1.49 -7.27 -3.14
N ILE A 46 1.20 -6.02 -2.77
CA ILE A 46 2.17 -4.92 -2.85
C ILE A 46 3.40 -5.19 -1.99
N GLY A 47 3.26 -5.82 -0.82
CA GLY A 47 4.41 -6.17 0.03
C GLY A 47 5.33 -7.17 -0.65
N GLU A 48 4.79 -8.25 -1.24
CA GLU A 48 5.57 -9.21 -2.02
C GLU A 48 6.26 -8.54 -3.22
N CYS A 49 5.56 -7.63 -3.92
CA CYS A 49 6.16 -6.86 -5.02
C CYS A 49 7.36 -6.04 -4.53
N LEU A 50 7.22 -5.29 -3.43
CA LEU A 50 8.29 -4.47 -2.88
C LEU A 50 9.46 -5.31 -2.36
N ASP A 51 9.19 -6.47 -1.76
CA ASP A 51 10.24 -7.38 -1.30
C ASP A 51 11.06 -7.93 -2.47
N LYS A 52 10.42 -8.28 -3.59
CA LYS A 52 11.12 -8.72 -4.80
C LYS A 52 11.89 -7.57 -5.45
N VAL A 53 11.30 -6.38 -5.54
CA VAL A 53 12.01 -5.18 -6.02
C VAL A 53 13.25 -4.93 -5.17
N ALA A 54 13.14 -5.00 -3.85
CA ALA A 54 14.27 -4.78 -2.94
C ALA A 54 15.39 -5.80 -3.15
N ARG A 55 15.07 -7.09 -3.35
CA ARG A 55 16.09 -8.11 -3.62
C ARG A 55 16.88 -7.87 -4.91
N VAL A 56 16.27 -7.23 -5.90
CA VAL A 56 16.89 -6.98 -7.21
C VAL A 56 17.63 -5.64 -7.23
N VAL A 57 17.05 -4.62 -6.60
CA VAL A 57 17.56 -3.24 -6.64
C VAL A 57 18.63 -2.98 -5.57
N LEU A 58 18.49 -3.55 -4.37
CA LEU A 58 19.40 -3.23 -3.26
C LEU A 58 20.78 -3.87 -3.48
N PRO A 59 21.87 -3.14 -3.17
CA PRO A 59 23.21 -3.70 -3.12
C PRO A 59 23.33 -4.87 -2.12
N PRO A 60 24.20 -5.87 -2.38
CA PRO A 60 24.37 -7.03 -1.50
C PRO A 60 24.76 -6.67 -0.06
N ASP A 61 25.55 -5.62 0.14
CA ASP A 61 25.96 -5.09 1.44
C ASP A 61 24.77 -4.52 2.23
N VAL A 62 23.85 -3.81 1.57
CA VAL A 62 22.62 -3.31 2.20
C VAL A 62 21.71 -4.46 2.62
N LEU A 63 21.58 -5.50 1.78
CA LEU A 63 20.79 -6.69 2.08
C LEU A 63 21.35 -7.49 3.26
N ARG A 64 22.69 -7.57 3.40
CA ARG A 64 23.36 -8.27 4.50
C ARG A 64 23.26 -7.52 5.84
N ASN A 65 23.30 -6.19 5.79
CA ASN A 65 23.23 -5.34 6.99
C ASN A 65 21.79 -5.13 7.50
N GLY A 66 20.78 -5.57 6.75
CA GLY A 66 19.40 -5.53 7.17
C GLY A 66 19.12 -6.54 8.30
N ASN A 67 18.82 -6.04 9.50
CA ASN A 67 18.36 -6.88 10.62
C ASN A 67 16.93 -7.39 10.35
N GLY A 68 16.80 -8.48 9.59
CA GLY A 68 15.55 -9.23 9.37
C GLY A 68 15.00 -9.18 7.94
N THR A 69 13.80 -9.74 7.77
CA THR A 69 13.09 -9.92 6.47
C THR A 69 12.29 -8.70 6.01
N MET A 70 12.42 -7.54 6.65
CA MET A 70 11.65 -6.33 6.36
C MET A 70 12.20 -5.56 5.14
N TYR A 71 12.21 -6.21 3.97
CA TYR A 71 12.81 -5.63 2.76
C TYR A 71 12.14 -4.34 2.29
N GLY A 72 10.82 -4.20 2.45
CA GLY A 72 10.11 -2.95 2.17
C GLY A 72 10.61 -1.74 2.97
N ALA A 73 10.96 -1.92 4.25
CA ALA A 73 11.51 -0.84 5.08
C ALA A 73 12.96 -0.49 4.68
N LEU A 74 13.76 -1.50 4.34
CA LEU A 74 15.11 -1.30 3.80
C LEU A 74 15.08 -0.55 2.46
N LEU A 75 14.11 -0.87 1.60
CA LEU A 75 13.92 -0.20 0.32
C LEU A 75 13.60 1.29 0.49
N GLU A 76 12.72 1.62 1.43
CA GLU A 76 12.42 3.01 1.79
C GLU A 76 13.66 3.75 2.30
N ALA A 77 14.37 3.18 3.27
CA ALA A 77 15.56 3.79 3.85
C ALA A 77 16.68 3.99 2.82
N PHE A 78 16.84 3.04 1.90
CA PHE A 78 17.81 3.11 0.82
C PHE A 78 17.49 4.25 -0.16
N ALA A 79 16.23 4.37 -0.59
CA ALA A 79 15.79 5.41 -1.50
C ALA A 79 15.89 6.81 -0.86
N PHE A 80 15.45 6.96 0.39
CA PHE A 80 15.30 8.25 1.07
C PHE A 80 16.28 8.41 2.22
N SER A 81 17.59 8.40 1.91
CA SER A 81 18.69 8.41 2.89
C SER A 81 18.78 9.70 3.74
N ASN A 82 17.78 10.59 3.69
CA ASN A 82 17.76 11.84 4.45
C ASN A 82 17.52 11.54 5.94
N GLY A 83 18.53 11.78 6.78
CA GLY A 83 18.52 11.51 8.23
C GLY A 83 17.40 12.21 9.03
N ASN A 84 16.63 13.11 8.42
CA ASN A 84 15.50 13.78 9.06
C ASN A 84 14.27 12.85 9.25
N LEU A 85 14.13 11.77 8.47
CA LEU A 85 13.00 10.84 8.55
C LEU A 85 12.98 10.03 9.85
N ALA A 86 14.14 9.70 10.43
CA ALA A 86 14.21 8.92 11.66
C ALA A 86 13.74 9.70 12.91
N LYS A 87 13.88 11.03 12.92
CA LYS A 87 13.54 11.88 14.07
C LYS A 87 12.04 12.09 14.28
N HIS A 88 11.20 11.98 13.22
CA HIS A 88 9.74 12.15 13.31
C HIS A 88 8.98 10.82 13.40
N ARG A 89 9.65 9.66 13.25
CA ARG A 89 9.01 8.35 13.50
C ARG A 89 8.56 8.17 14.96
N SER A 90 9.10 8.97 15.89
CA SER A 90 8.76 8.95 17.31
C SER A 90 7.56 9.83 17.69
N THR A 91 7.06 10.68 16.79
CA THR A 91 5.88 11.54 17.00
C THR A 91 4.64 10.98 16.29
N ALA A 92 4.59 9.65 16.09
CA ALA A 92 3.48 8.98 15.43
C ALA A 92 2.14 9.37 16.12
N HIS A 93 1.27 10.05 15.38
CA HIS A 93 -0.08 10.36 15.83
C HIS A 93 -0.81 9.04 16.12
N SER A 94 -1.26 8.83 17.35
CA SER A 94 -2.16 7.70 17.66
C SER A 94 -3.53 7.89 17.02
N ASP A 95 -3.88 9.14 16.75
CA ASP A 95 -5.18 9.58 16.30
C ASP A 95 -5.15 9.92 14.81
N SER A 96 -6.31 9.95 14.17
CA SER A 96 -6.38 10.29 12.75
C SER A 96 -6.14 11.80 12.51
N ILE A 97 -5.53 12.13 11.37
CA ILE A 97 -5.19 13.50 10.95
C ILE A 97 -5.77 13.75 9.56
N THR A 98 -6.07 14.98 9.16
CA THR A 98 -6.53 15.20 7.77
C THR A 98 -5.41 14.90 6.77
N ALA A 99 -5.76 14.42 5.57
CA ALA A 99 -4.78 14.21 4.51
C ALA A 99 -4.01 15.50 4.18
N GLN A 100 -4.67 16.66 4.25
CA GLN A 100 -4.07 17.97 4.02
C GLN A 100 -3.02 18.33 5.08
N ASP A 101 -3.33 18.11 6.36
CA ASP A 101 -2.39 18.38 7.45
C ASP A 101 -1.20 17.42 7.38
N PHE A 102 -1.44 16.13 7.10
CA PHE A 102 -0.37 15.16 6.88
C PHE A 102 0.56 15.60 5.72
N CYS A 103 0.01 16.02 4.59
CA CYS A 103 0.83 16.54 3.49
C CYS A 103 1.66 17.74 3.92
N THR A 104 1.07 18.67 4.67
CA THR A 104 1.74 19.90 5.13
C THR A 104 2.92 19.58 6.05
N GLU A 105 2.76 18.59 6.93
CA GLU A 105 3.81 18.12 7.84
C GLU A 105 4.96 17.43 7.09
N TYR A 106 4.65 16.60 6.09
CA TYR A 106 5.63 15.72 5.44
C TYR A 106 6.18 16.22 4.08
N GLN A 107 5.71 17.35 3.56
CA GLN A 107 6.09 17.86 2.22
C GLN A 107 7.59 18.12 2.02
N SER A 108 8.33 18.44 3.08
CA SER A 108 9.78 18.74 2.99
C SER A 108 10.66 17.49 2.90
N TYR A 109 10.09 16.31 3.16
CA TYR A 109 10.83 15.05 3.24
C TYR A 109 10.87 14.28 1.92
N TYR A 110 9.86 14.46 1.08
CA TYR A 110 9.70 13.73 -0.17
C TYR A 110 9.52 14.69 -1.33
N THR A 111 10.39 14.58 -2.32
CA THR A 111 10.23 15.27 -3.61
C THR A 111 9.20 14.53 -4.46
N TYR A 112 7.94 14.52 -4.01
CA TYR A 112 6.84 13.90 -4.72
C TYR A 112 5.70 14.89 -4.96
N THR A 113 5.26 14.95 -6.22
CA THR A 113 4.14 15.75 -6.69
C THR A 113 3.22 14.89 -7.53
N VAL A 114 1.93 15.00 -7.29
CA VAL A 114 0.91 14.27 -8.05
C VAL A 114 0.79 14.92 -9.43
N PRO A 115 0.90 14.15 -10.53
CA PRO A 115 0.86 14.72 -11.88
C PRO A 115 -0.54 15.29 -12.15
N ARG A 116 -0.61 16.43 -12.85
CA ARG A 116 -1.87 17.10 -13.21
C ARG A 116 -2.49 16.48 -14.46
N THR A 117 -1.65 15.93 -15.33
CA THR A 117 -2.06 15.37 -16.62
C THR A 117 -1.33 14.05 -16.86
N HIS A 118 -1.89 13.23 -17.76
CA HIS A 118 -1.25 11.98 -18.18
C HIS A 118 0.09 12.24 -18.90
N GLU A 119 0.23 13.35 -19.60
CA GLU A 119 1.50 13.74 -20.23
C GLU A 119 2.57 14.06 -19.18
N GLU A 120 2.24 14.81 -18.13
CA GLU A 120 3.14 15.09 -17.01
C GLU A 120 3.56 13.80 -16.29
N GLU A 121 2.62 12.86 -16.13
CA GLU A 121 2.91 11.52 -15.59
C GLU A 121 3.93 10.76 -16.46
N LEU A 122 3.71 10.69 -17.77
CA LEU A 122 4.60 9.98 -18.70
C LEU A 122 6.01 10.58 -18.75
N GLN A 123 6.14 11.91 -18.68
CA GLN A 123 7.45 12.55 -18.67
C GLN A 123 8.17 12.33 -17.33
N ARG A 124 7.45 12.45 -16.20
CA ARG A 124 8.01 12.18 -14.86
C ARG A 124 8.46 10.74 -14.69
N ASN A 125 7.80 9.78 -15.35
CA ASN A 125 8.15 8.37 -15.24
C ASN A 125 9.44 7.99 -15.97
N LYS A 126 9.99 8.85 -16.84
CA LYS A 126 11.25 8.58 -17.54
C LYS A 126 12.44 8.90 -16.65
N SER A 127 13.28 7.90 -16.40
CA SER A 127 14.55 8.12 -15.71
C SER A 127 15.61 8.67 -16.66
N LYS A 128 16.68 9.25 -16.10
CA LYS A 128 17.86 9.67 -16.88
C LYS A 128 18.64 8.52 -17.52
N TRP A 129 18.32 7.27 -17.18
CA TRP A 129 18.93 6.06 -17.74
C TRP A 129 18.04 5.38 -18.80
N GLY A 130 16.93 6.01 -19.19
CA GLY A 130 16.06 5.56 -20.27
C GLY A 130 14.99 4.54 -19.87
N TRP A 131 15.08 3.91 -18.69
CA TRP A 131 14.00 3.08 -18.16
C TRP A 131 12.87 3.94 -17.56
N ALA A 132 11.66 3.40 -17.57
CA ALA A 132 10.49 4.00 -16.94
C ALA A 132 9.62 2.94 -16.26
N PHE A 133 9.12 3.26 -15.07
CA PHE A 133 8.15 2.42 -14.35
C PHE A 133 6.81 3.14 -14.35
N ASN A 134 5.89 2.63 -15.17
CA ASN A 134 4.53 3.14 -15.24
C ASN A 134 3.65 2.39 -14.24
N GLN A 135 2.50 2.99 -13.89
CA GLN A 135 1.51 2.31 -13.07
C GLN A 135 1.19 0.94 -13.67
N PRO A 136 1.12 -0.13 -12.85
CA PRO A 136 0.73 -1.44 -13.34
C PRO A 136 -0.65 -1.36 -13.99
N LEU A 137 -0.72 -1.58 -15.30
CA LEU A 137 -1.99 -1.52 -16.01
C LEU A 137 -2.87 -2.70 -15.58
N ALA A 138 -3.98 -2.43 -14.88
CA ALA A 138 -5.10 -3.36 -14.87
C ALA A 138 -5.64 -3.42 -16.31
N ARG A 139 -5.46 -4.55 -16.99
CA ARG A 139 -5.93 -4.72 -18.38
C ARG A 139 -7.45 -4.60 -18.42
N ALA A 140 -7.97 -3.48 -18.91
CA ALA A 140 -9.38 -3.36 -19.26
C ALA A 140 -9.58 -3.84 -20.72
N ASN A 141 -9.93 -5.11 -20.90
CA ASN A 141 -10.42 -5.58 -22.20
C ASN A 141 -11.94 -5.35 -22.28
N GLY A 142 -12.39 -4.48 -23.21
CA GLY A 142 -13.72 -4.59 -23.83
C GLY A 142 -14.93 -3.92 -23.16
N GLY A 143 -14.90 -2.60 -22.95
CA GLY A 143 -16.09 -1.79 -22.64
C GLY A 143 -16.47 -1.69 -21.16
N LEU A 144 -17.52 -0.90 -20.87
CA LEU A 144 -17.99 -0.60 -19.50
C LEU A 144 -18.39 -1.89 -18.75
N LYS A 145 -17.45 -2.44 -17.99
CA LYS A 145 -17.75 -3.28 -16.82
C LYS A 145 -17.01 -2.70 -15.62
N SER A 146 -17.77 -2.46 -14.57
CA SER A 146 -17.35 -2.02 -13.24
C SER A 146 -16.34 -2.99 -12.58
N LYS A 147 -15.08 -2.98 -13.03
CA LYS A 147 -13.93 -3.60 -12.36
C LYS A 147 -12.87 -2.53 -12.01
N ASN A 148 -13.34 -1.35 -11.58
CA ASN A 148 -12.52 -0.14 -11.55
C ASN A 148 -11.52 -0.06 -10.36
N LEU A 149 -11.53 -1.06 -9.48
CA LEU A 149 -10.74 -1.09 -8.24
C LEU A 149 -9.79 -2.29 -8.12
N GLU A 150 -9.73 -3.15 -9.15
CA GLU A 150 -8.79 -4.27 -9.21
C GLU A 150 -7.34 -3.76 -9.36
N MET A 151 -6.42 -4.39 -8.63
CA MET A 151 -5.00 -4.04 -8.60
C MET A 151 -4.14 -5.18 -9.15
N SER A 152 -2.92 -4.87 -9.60
CA SER A 152 -1.95 -5.83 -10.13
C SER A 152 -0.57 -5.22 -9.92
N PHE A 153 0.44 -6.03 -9.61
CA PHE A 153 1.81 -5.56 -9.35
C PHE A 153 2.87 -6.40 -10.06
N SER A 154 2.51 -7.55 -10.64
CA SER A 154 3.45 -8.45 -11.33
C SER A 154 4.20 -7.76 -12.49
N GLY A 155 3.52 -6.92 -13.26
CA GLY A 155 4.11 -6.18 -14.37
C GLY A 155 5.21 -5.20 -13.93
N LEU A 156 5.04 -4.57 -12.77
CA LEU A 156 6.05 -3.67 -12.19
C LEU A 156 7.30 -4.45 -11.79
N MET A 157 7.13 -5.57 -11.08
CA MET A 157 8.22 -6.46 -10.70
C MET A 157 9.06 -6.88 -11.93
N THR A 158 8.39 -7.33 -12.99
CA THR A 158 9.08 -7.72 -14.23
C THR A 158 9.78 -6.54 -14.91
N ALA A 159 9.19 -5.34 -14.89
CA ALA A 159 9.81 -4.15 -15.47
C ALA A 159 11.10 -3.77 -14.72
N VAL A 160 11.09 -3.81 -13.38
CA VAL A 160 12.25 -3.52 -12.54
C VAL A 160 13.35 -4.55 -12.75
N GLU A 161 13.00 -5.84 -12.75
CA GLU A 161 13.96 -6.92 -12.98
C GLU A 161 14.66 -6.78 -14.34
N ARG A 162 13.89 -6.47 -15.39
CA ARG A 162 14.43 -6.23 -16.72
C ARG A 162 15.32 -4.98 -16.76
N ALA A 163 14.96 -3.92 -16.05
CA ALA A 163 15.76 -2.70 -15.99
C ALA A 163 17.11 -2.90 -15.29
N VAL A 164 17.15 -3.74 -14.25
CA VAL A 164 18.42 -4.12 -13.60
C VAL A 164 19.22 -5.09 -14.46
N ARG A 165 18.57 -6.03 -15.15
CA ARG A 165 19.26 -7.07 -15.93
C ARG A 165 19.80 -6.61 -17.28
N TYR A 166 19.10 -5.72 -18.00
CA TYR A 166 19.43 -5.36 -19.38
C TYR A 166 19.67 -3.87 -19.58
N GLN A 167 20.55 -3.55 -20.53
CA GLN A 167 20.84 -2.18 -20.93
C GLN A 167 19.61 -1.51 -21.56
N HIS A 168 19.58 -0.18 -21.50
CA HIS A 168 18.60 0.64 -22.21
C HIS A 168 19.32 1.49 -23.25
N ASP A 169 18.71 1.59 -24.43
CA ASP A 169 19.18 2.49 -25.47
C ASP A 169 18.85 3.94 -25.05
N GLN A 170 19.88 4.78 -24.92
CA GLN A 170 19.73 6.17 -24.45
C GLN A 170 18.97 7.07 -25.44
N SER A 171 18.98 6.72 -26.73
CA SER A 171 18.30 7.51 -27.78
C SER A 171 16.80 7.18 -27.87
N THR A 172 16.43 5.91 -27.64
CA THR A 172 15.05 5.44 -27.80
C THR A 172 14.33 5.12 -26.48
N GLY A 173 15.07 5.01 -25.37
CA GLY A 173 14.55 4.55 -24.07
C GLY A 173 14.12 3.08 -24.06
N LYS A 174 14.43 2.31 -25.11
CA LYS A 174 14.01 0.91 -25.23
C LYS A 174 14.99 -0.02 -24.56
N LEU A 175 14.45 -1.03 -23.90
CA LEU A 175 15.23 -2.16 -23.36
C LEU A 175 15.94 -2.90 -24.50
N THR A 176 17.24 -3.14 -24.35
CA THR A 176 18.03 -3.95 -25.28
C THR A 176 18.04 -5.43 -24.84
N LYS A 177 18.67 -6.29 -25.63
CA LYS A 177 18.91 -7.70 -25.26
C LYS A 177 20.28 -7.92 -24.61
N ILE A 178 21.03 -6.84 -24.36
CA ILE A 178 22.39 -6.89 -23.82
C ILE A 178 22.27 -6.87 -22.29
N GLU A 179 22.80 -7.89 -21.63
CA GLU A 179 22.83 -7.96 -20.16
C GLU A 179 23.84 -6.96 -19.59
N ARG A 180 23.49 -6.37 -18.45
CA ARG A 180 24.37 -5.48 -17.69
C ARG A 180 25.35 -6.30 -16.84
N ALA A 181 26.58 -5.84 -16.72
CA ALA A 181 27.49 -6.35 -15.69
C ALA A 181 27.03 -5.85 -14.30
N PRO A 182 27.36 -6.56 -13.20
CA PRO A 182 26.95 -6.17 -11.85
C PRO A 182 27.36 -4.73 -11.43
N ASN A 183 28.45 -4.21 -12.01
CA ASN A 183 29.00 -2.88 -11.72
C ASN A 183 28.46 -1.78 -12.66
N ASP A 184 27.63 -2.12 -13.65
CA ASP A 184 27.10 -1.15 -14.63
C ASP A 184 26.01 -0.25 -14.02
N ILE A 185 25.41 -0.67 -12.91
CA ILE A 185 24.36 0.06 -12.24
C ILE A 185 24.91 0.83 -11.03
N SER A 186 24.97 2.14 -11.18
CA SER A 186 25.45 3.03 -10.11
C SER A 186 24.54 2.99 -8.87
N LEU A 187 25.08 3.39 -7.72
CA LEU A 187 24.30 3.54 -6.49
C LEU A 187 23.13 4.52 -6.67
N GLU A 188 23.35 5.60 -7.42
CA GLU A 188 22.32 6.60 -7.73
C GLU A 188 21.19 6.00 -8.56
N GLU A 189 21.51 5.18 -9.57
CA GLU A 189 20.50 4.50 -10.39
C GLU A 189 19.66 3.54 -9.55
N ARG A 190 20.29 2.76 -8.65
CA ARG A 190 19.57 1.88 -7.73
C ARG A 190 18.62 2.66 -6.83
N LYS A 191 19.05 3.80 -6.28
CA LYS A 191 18.17 4.66 -5.45
C LYS A 191 16.97 5.17 -6.25
N ASN A 192 17.19 5.61 -7.48
CA ASN A 192 16.12 6.08 -8.34
C ASN A 192 15.16 4.95 -8.74
N MET A 193 15.67 3.74 -9.00
CA MET A 193 14.83 2.57 -9.25
C MET A 193 13.97 2.22 -8.03
N ALA A 194 14.54 2.26 -6.82
CA ALA A 194 13.79 2.01 -5.58
C ALA A 194 12.65 3.01 -5.39
N GLU A 195 12.94 4.31 -5.54
CA GLU A 195 11.96 5.39 -5.47
C GLU A 195 10.85 5.24 -6.53
N PHE A 196 11.22 5.09 -7.80
CA PHE A 196 10.25 4.99 -8.91
C PHE A 196 9.37 3.75 -8.80
N SER A 197 9.93 2.64 -8.31
CA SER A 197 9.18 1.40 -8.09
C SER A 197 8.15 1.57 -6.97
N MET A 198 8.58 2.12 -5.82
CA MET A 198 7.67 2.43 -4.72
C MET A 198 6.58 3.41 -5.16
N ARG A 199 6.95 4.48 -5.86
CA ARG A 199 6.02 5.46 -6.40
C ARG A 199 4.96 4.81 -7.28
N ALA A 200 5.38 4.05 -8.29
CA ALA A 200 4.45 3.40 -9.22
C ALA A 200 3.48 2.44 -8.50
N ALA A 201 3.96 1.69 -7.51
CA ALA A 201 3.12 0.80 -6.69
C ALA A 201 2.15 1.57 -5.78
N PHE A 202 2.60 2.65 -5.14
CA PHE A 202 1.80 3.44 -4.20
C PHE A 202 0.75 4.30 -4.92
N GLU A 203 1.11 4.91 -6.05
CA GLU A 203 0.16 5.62 -6.92
C GLU A 203 -0.93 4.70 -7.44
N HIS A 204 -0.57 3.43 -7.73
CA HIS A 204 -1.53 2.43 -8.13
C HIS A 204 -2.62 2.26 -7.07
N VAL A 205 -2.25 2.03 -5.80
CA VAL A 205 -3.23 1.88 -4.71
C VAL A 205 -3.99 3.19 -4.45
N ALA A 206 -3.29 4.32 -4.40
CA ALA A 206 -3.88 5.62 -4.09
C ALA A 206 -4.94 6.05 -5.12
N GLY A 207 -4.72 5.78 -6.42
CA GLY A 207 -5.69 6.04 -7.46
C GLY A 207 -7.00 5.26 -7.29
N ARG A 208 -6.94 4.00 -6.81
CA ARG A 208 -8.13 3.19 -6.56
C ARG A 208 -8.85 3.64 -5.31
N LEU A 209 -8.12 4.07 -4.28
CA LEU A 209 -8.72 4.69 -3.10
C LEU A 209 -9.52 5.95 -3.47
N VAL A 210 -8.97 6.83 -4.31
CA VAL A 210 -9.70 8.01 -4.82
C VAL A 210 -10.97 7.59 -5.56
N HIS A 211 -10.91 6.54 -6.39
CA HIS A 211 -12.11 6.05 -7.07
C HIS A 211 -13.15 5.52 -6.09
N ALA A 212 -12.72 4.77 -5.07
CA ALA A 212 -13.61 4.26 -4.01
C ALA A 212 -14.28 5.38 -3.22
N LEU A 213 -13.54 6.45 -2.87
CA LEU A 213 -14.06 7.62 -2.15
C LEU A 213 -15.10 8.42 -2.94
N ARG A 214 -15.08 8.36 -4.28
CA ARG A 214 -16.13 9.01 -5.09
C ARG A 214 -17.48 8.32 -4.99
N SER A 215 -17.49 7.03 -4.63
CA SER A 215 -18.69 6.20 -4.54
C SER A 215 -19.04 5.80 -3.11
N THR A 216 -18.29 6.26 -2.11
CA THR A 216 -18.52 5.91 -0.69
C THR A 216 -18.51 7.17 0.18
N PRO A 217 -19.41 7.29 1.16
CA PRO A 217 -19.51 8.48 2.03
C PRO A 217 -18.47 8.52 3.15
N ALA A 218 -17.35 7.79 3.03
CA ALA A 218 -16.38 7.62 4.11
C ALA A 218 -15.63 8.93 4.43
N THR A 219 -15.60 9.31 5.71
CA THR A 219 -14.86 10.48 6.20
C THR A 219 -13.44 10.14 6.64
N THR A 220 -13.17 8.84 6.83
CA THR A 220 -11.90 8.33 7.35
C THR A 220 -11.38 7.20 6.47
N VAL A 221 -10.06 7.21 6.23
CA VAL A 221 -9.30 6.15 5.60
C VAL A 221 -8.31 5.59 6.61
N VAL A 222 -8.41 4.30 6.92
CA VAL A 222 -7.44 3.59 7.73
C VAL A 222 -6.47 2.86 6.81
N MET A 223 -5.18 3.04 7.03
CA MET A 223 -4.15 2.32 6.29
C MET A 223 -3.36 1.42 7.23
N SER A 224 -3.55 0.12 7.10
CA SER A 224 -2.97 -0.90 7.97
C SER A 224 -2.13 -1.92 7.20
N GLY A 225 -1.42 -2.77 7.95
CA GLY A 225 -0.50 -3.77 7.41
C GLY A 225 0.94 -3.29 7.36
N GLY A 226 1.88 -4.24 7.23
CA GLY A 226 3.32 -3.93 7.30
C GLY A 226 3.82 -2.92 6.26
N VAL A 227 3.19 -2.85 5.10
CA VAL A 227 3.53 -1.84 4.06
C VAL A 227 2.92 -0.48 4.39
N GLY A 228 1.82 -0.43 5.15
CA GLY A 228 1.25 0.80 5.69
C GLY A 228 2.16 1.54 6.68
N ALA A 229 3.23 0.91 7.16
CA ALA A 229 4.28 1.57 7.96
C ALA A 229 5.25 2.43 7.12
N ASN A 230 5.23 2.31 5.79
CA ASN A 230 6.08 3.07 4.87
C ASN A 230 5.57 4.53 4.77
N TYR A 231 6.37 5.49 5.21
CA TYR A 231 5.98 6.90 5.25
C TYR A 231 5.89 7.51 3.86
N TYR A 232 6.68 7.03 2.91
CA TYR A 232 6.55 7.46 1.52
C TYR A 232 5.19 7.04 0.95
N PHE A 233 4.70 5.85 1.29
CA PHE A 233 3.36 5.41 0.89
C PHE A 233 2.28 6.29 1.51
N ARG A 234 2.37 6.57 2.82
CA ARG A 234 1.44 7.48 3.51
C ARG A 234 1.39 8.86 2.85
N TYR A 235 2.56 9.37 2.45
CA TYR A 235 2.68 10.67 1.79
C TYR A 235 2.11 10.66 0.37
N VAL A 236 2.42 9.64 -0.45
CA VAL A 236 1.85 9.48 -1.80
C VAL A 236 0.33 9.37 -1.73
N LEU A 237 -0.19 8.54 -0.83
CA LEU A 237 -1.63 8.36 -0.61
C LEU A 237 -2.29 9.68 -0.23
N SER A 238 -1.80 10.36 0.81
CA SER A 238 -2.36 11.63 1.29
C SER A 238 -2.29 12.73 0.23
N SER A 239 -1.16 12.84 -0.48
CA SER A 239 -1.00 13.83 -1.55
C SER A 239 -1.98 13.58 -2.71
N THR A 240 -2.22 12.32 -3.03
CA THR A 240 -3.19 11.91 -4.04
C THR A 240 -4.62 12.26 -3.61
N LEU A 241 -4.97 12.05 -2.33
CA LEU A 241 -6.26 12.48 -1.78
C LEU A 241 -6.44 14.00 -1.89
N CYS A 242 -5.47 14.78 -1.43
CA CYS A 242 -5.49 16.25 -1.51
C CYS A 242 -5.69 16.73 -2.95
N LYS A 243 -4.93 16.16 -3.90
CA LYS A 243 -5.03 16.52 -5.33
C LYS A 243 -6.43 16.28 -5.91
N HIS A 244 -7.15 15.28 -5.41
CA HIS A 244 -8.47 14.91 -5.89
C HIS A 244 -9.64 15.48 -5.07
N GLY A 245 -9.38 16.46 -4.20
CA GLY A 245 -10.41 17.15 -3.41
C GLY A 245 -10.77 16.45 -2.10
N PHE A 246 -10.03 15.41 -1.71
CA PHE A 246 -10.23 14.64 -0.48
C PHE A 246 -9.26 15.05 0.63
N GLY A 247 -8.73 16.28 0.60
CA GLY A 247 -7.77 16.77 1.61
C GLY A 247 -8.33 16.77 3.05
N GLN A 248 -9.65 16.92 3.20
CA GLN A 248 -10.33 16.91 4.50
C GLN A 248 -10.63 15.49 5.03
N VAL A 249 -10.43 14.45 4.22
CA VAL A 249 -10.58 13.06 4.69
C VAL A 249 -9.52 12.78 5.75
N ARG A 250 -9.93 12.18 6.87
CA ARG A 250 -9.01 11.79 7.94
C ARG A 250 -8.27 10.53 7.52
N VAL A 251 -6.95 10.52 7.67
CA VAL A 251 -6.09 9.36 7.47
C VAL A 251 -5.61 8.85 8.83
N ALA A 252 -5.77 7.55 9.06
CA ALA A 252 -5.33 6.87 10.26
C ALA A 252 -4.27 5.83 9.90
N PHE A 253 -3.14 5.87 10.60
CA PHE A 253 -2.03 4.96 10.37
C PHE A 253 -1.70 4.23 11.69
N PRO A 254 -2.23 3.02 11.93
CA PRO A 254 -2.01 2.33 13.19
C PRO A 254 -0.51 2.12 13.47
N PRO A 255 -0.11 2.07 14.75
CA PRO A 255 1.25 1.74 15.14
C PRO A 255 1.75 0.45 14.45
N PRO A 256 3.03 0.38 14.01
CA PRO A 256 3.55 -0.80 13.32
C PRO A 256 3.37 -2.11 14.09
N VAL A 257 3.46 -2.07 15.43
CA VAL A 257 3.25 -3.24 16.31
C VAL A 257 1.83 -3.82 16.22
N LEU A 258 0.85 -3.00 15.84
CA LEU A 258 -0.54 -3.41 15.63
C LEU A 258 -0.83 -3.78 14.17
N CYS A 259 0.07 -3.48 13.22
CA CYS A 259 -0.11 -3.73 11.80
C CYS A 259 0.33 -5.14 11.35
N SER A 260 1.18 -5.82 12.13
CA SER A 260 1.52 -7.24 11.92
C SER A 260 0.49 -8.14 12.60
N ASP A 261 0.29 -9.36 12.10
CA ASP A 261 -0.63 -10.33 12.70
C ASP A 261 -0.32 -10.54 14.19
N ASN A 262 -1.28 -10.24 15.07
CA ASN A 262 -1.10 -10.30 16.51
C ASN A 262 -2.38 -10.77 17.23
N ALA A 263 -2.26 -11.23 18.47
CA ALA A 263 -3.41 -11.68 19.25
C ALA A 263 -4.32 -10.52 19.71
N ALA A 264 -3.79 -9.30 19.81
CA ALA A 264 -4.55 -8.15 20.30
C ALA A 264 -5.67 -7.74 19.33
N MET A 265 -5.44 -7.75 18.01
CA MET A 265 -6.49 -7.47 17.03
C MET A 265 -7.63 -8.51 17.07
N ILE A 266 -7.30 -9.79 17.34
CA ILE A 266 -8.30 -10.86 17.45
C ILE A 266 -9.12 -10.68 18.74
N ALA A 267 -8.44 -10.40 19.86
CA ALA A 267 -9.10 -10.13 21.14
C ALA A 267 -10.01 -8.90 21.08
N TRP A 268 -9.58 -7.85 20.39
CA TRP A 268 -10.37 -6.63 20.20
C TRP A 268 -11.62 -6.90 19.36
N ALA A 269 -11.46 -7.47 18.16
CA ALA A 269 -12.60 -7.81 17.30
C ALA A 269 -13.59 -8.75 18.00
N GLY A 270 -13.09 -9.75 18.74
CA GLY A 270 -13.94 -10.65 19.54
C GLY A 270 -14.68 -9.92 20.67
N THR A 271 -14.05 -8.93 21.30
CA THR A 271 -14.69 -8.10 22.34
C THR A 271 -15.80 -7.24 21.76
N GLU A 272 -15.57 -6.56 20.63
CA GLU A 272 -16.60 -5.76 19.95
C GLU A 272 -17.80 -6.62 19.52
N MET A 273 -17.53 -7.79 18.92
CA MET A 273 -18.57 -8.74 18.53
C MET A 273 -19.36 -9.25 19.73
N TYR A 274 -18.69 -9.63 20.82
CA TYR A 274 -19.34 -10.10 22.05
C TYR A 274 -20.21 -9.02 22.70
N GLN A 275 -19.71 -7.78 22.78
CA GLN A 275 -20.46 -6.64 23.31
C GLN A 275 -21.68 -6.30 22.45
N ALA A 276 -21.61 -6.53 21.15
CA ALA A 276 -22.74 -6.40 20.23
C ALA A 276 -23.71 -7.61 20.27
N GLY A 277 -23.48 -8.59 21.15
CA GLY A 277 -24.35 -9.75 21.36
C GLY A 277 -24.10 -10.94 20.44
N TYR A 278 -23.01 -10.93 19.66
CA TYR A 278 -22.62 -12.06 18.83
C TYR A 278 -21.80 -13.07 19.63
N CYS A 279 -22.17 -14.35 19.56
CA CYS A 279 -21.45 -15.45 20.21
C CYS A 279 -21.51 -16.70 19.33
N ASP A 280 -20.35 -17.32 19.11
CA ASP A 280 -20.25 -18.60 18.41
C ASP A 280 -20.58 -19.78 19.31
N LYS A 281 -21.05 -20.88 18.71
CA LYS A 281 -21.29 -22.15 19.40
C LYS A 281 -19.98 -22.90 19.67
N LEU A 282 -19.97 -23.79 20.66
CA LEU A 282 -18.77 -24.57 21.02
C LEU A 282 -18.30 -25.58 19.95
N ASN A 283 -19.01 -25.71 18.84
CA ASN A 283 -18.69 -26.63 17.74
C ASN A 283 -17.99 -25.93 16.55
N ILE A 284 -17.40 -24.74 16.74
CA ILE A 284 -16.65 -24.04 15.68
C ILE A 284 -15.55 -24.91 15.07
N ARG A 285 -15.34 -24.72 13.76
CA ARG A 285 -14.27 -25.35 12.98
C ARG A 285 -13.52 -24.26 12.21
N ALA A 286 -12.27 -24.55 11.86
CA ALA A 286 -11.51 -23.66 11.00
C ALA A 286 -12.15 -23.59 9.61
N ILE A 287 -12.27 -22.39 9.05
CA ILE A 287 -12.78 -22.16 7.69
C ILE A 287 -11.61 -21.70 6.84
N ARG A 288 -11.22 -22.52 5.85
CA ARG A 288 -10.04 -22.20 5.01
C ARG A 288 -10.24 -20.94 4.16
N LYS A 289 -11.45 -20.70 3.66
CA LYS A 289 -11.80 -19.54 2.85
C LYS A 289 -13.08 -18.93 3.40
N TRP A 290 -12.93 -17.90 4.22
CA TRP A 290 -14.03 -17.17 4.82
C TRP A 290 -14.13 -15.78 4.20
N PRO A 291 -15.11 -15.52 3.32
CA PRO A 291 -15.34 -14.20 2.74
C PRO A 291 -15.77 -13.20 3.82
N LEU A 292 -15.23 -11.98 3.77
CA LEU A 292 -15.49 -10.96 4.78
C LEU A 292 -16.95 -10.46 4.76
N ASP A 293 -17.59 -10.48 3.59
CA ASP A 293 -19.01 -10.18 3.39
C ASP A 293 -19.95 -11.27 3.94
N GLN A 294 -19.39 -12.40 4.38
CA GLN A 294 -20.10 -13.53 4.98
C GLN A 294 -19.73 -13.74 6.45
N LEU A 295 -19.39 -12.66 7.15
CA LEU A 295 -18.98 -12.71 8.56
C LEU A 295 -20.01 -13.41 9.45
N LEU A 296 -21.30 -13.08 9.31
CA LEU A 296 -22.36 -13.68 10.14
C LEU A 296 -22.95 -14.97 9.55
N THR A 297 -22.65 -15.27 8.29
CA THR A 297 -23.16 -16.45 7.58
C THR A 297 -22.02 -17.19 6.91
N PRO A 298 -21.07 -17.77 7.69
CA PRO A 298 -19.90 -18.42 7.15
C PRO A 298 -20.29 -19.56 6.19
N PRO A 299 -19.50 -19.80 5.12
CA PRO A 299 -19.77 -20.87 4.18
C PRO A 299 -19.68 -22.23 4.88
N ILE A 300 -20.66 -23.10 4.62
CA ILE A 300 -20.66 -24.48 5.11
C ILE A 300 -19.57 -25.24 4.34
N GLU A 301 -18.57 -25.77 5.04
CA GLU A 301 -17.59 -26.65 4.41
C GLU A 301 -18.32 -27.88 3.85
N LYS A 302 -18.30 -28.05 2.52
CA LYS A 302 -18.72 -29.30 1.90
C LYS A 302 -17.69 -30.35 2.31
N THR A 303 -18.08 -31.27 3.18
CA THR A 303 -17.33 -32.50 3.42
C THR A 303 -17.22 -33.26 2.09
N SER A 304 -16.04 -33.20 1.48
CA SER A 304 -15.62 -34.11 0.41
C SER A 304 -15.29 -35.48 0.98
#